data_AF-A0A942CT85-F1
#
_entry.id   AF-A0A942CT85-F1
#
_cell.length_a   1.000
_cell.length_b   1.000
_cell.length_c   1.000
_cell.angle_alpha   90.00
_cell.angle_beta   90.00
_cell.angle_gamma   90.00
#
_symmetry.space_group_name_H-M   'P 1'
#
loop_
_entity.id
_entity.type
_entity.pdbx_description
1 polymer ?
#
loop_
_entity_poly.entity_id
_entity_poly.type
_entity_poly.pdbx_seq_one_letter_code
_entity_poly.pdbx_strand_id
1 'polypeptide(L)'
;MANDSCEPTPSNEPVAPGTRMVKCVKFGKELPGLDRVPWKGEIGKRVYESVSKDAWKLWIEHSKMIMNEYRLNPLDPNSQKIMEEQLEQFFFGPGAKLPEGYVPPKAKG
;
A
#
# COMPACT_ATOMS: atom_id res chain seq x y z
N MET A 1 24.05 -15.46 -33.36
CA MET A 1 22.69 -15.82 -32.87
C MET A 1 22.48 -15.02 -31.58
N ALA A 2 21.35 -14.33 -31.47
CA ALA A 2 21.19 -13.12 -30.68
C ALA A 2 21.29 -13.31 -29.15
N ASN A 3 21.83 -12.28 -28.49
CA ASN A 3 22.13 -12.18 -27.06
C ASN A 3 20.88 -12.31 -26.19
N ASP A 4 20.89 -13.31 -25.30
CA ASP A 4 20.03 -13.43 -24.13
C ASP A 4 20.69 -12.66 -22.98
N SER A 5 20.25 -11.43 -22.76
CA SER A 5 20.60 -10.65 -21.57
C SER A 5 19.44 -9.71 -21.29
N CYS A 6 18.44 -10.23 -20.60
CA CYS A 6 17.46 -9.40 -19.93
C CYS A 6 18.13 -8.90 -18.64
N GLU A 7 18.68 -7.69 -18.69
CA GLU A 7 19.17 -6.96 -17.52
C GLU A 7 18.03 -6.74 -16.50
N PRO A 8 18.28 -6.84 -15.19
CA PRO A 8 17.30 -6.44 -14.19
C PRO A 8 17.16 -4.91 -14.22
N THR A 9 16.08 -4.43 -14.85
CA THR A 9 15.75 -3.01 -14.89
C THR A 9 15.66 -2.43 -13.47
N PRO A 10 16.45 -1.39 -13.13
CA PRO A 10 16.28 -0.68 -11.87
C PRO A 10 14.91 0.00 -11.88
N SER A 11 14.17 -0.20 -10.79
CA SER A 11 12.83 0.33 -10.55
C SER A 11 12.82 1.86 -10.50
N ASN A 12 12.81 2.51 -11.67
CA ASN A 12 12.68 3.96 -11.78
C ASN A 12 11.77 4.32 -12.97
N GLU A 13 10.58 3.72 -13.02
CA GLU A 13 9.55 4.12 -13.97
C GLU A 13 8.98 5.49 -13.59
N PRO A 14 8.96 6.47 -14.52
CA PRO A 14 8.32 7.75 -14.30
C PRO A 14 6.82 7.51 -14.11
N VAL A 15 6.31 8.00 -12.98
CA VAL A 15 4.88 7.99 -12.64
C VAL A 15 4.07 8.53 -13.83
N ALA A 16 3.32 7.65 -14.48
CA ALA A 16 2.54 7.99 -15.67
C ALA A 16 1.59 9.18 -15.39
N PRO A 17 1.50 10.16 -16.32
CA PRO A 17 0.61 11.31 -16.19
C PRO A 17 -0.84 10.83 -16.27
N GLY A 18 -1.56 10.96 -15.15
CA GLY A 18 -2.87 10.32 -14.91
C GLY A 18 -2.96 9.61 -13.56
N THR A 19 -1.85 9.53 -12.81
CA THR A 19 -1.84 8.95 -11.47
C THR A 19 -2.66 9.80 -10.49
N ARG A 20 -3.65 9.17 -9.84
CA ARG A 20 -4.46 9.83 -8.80
C ARG A 20 -3.59 10.30 -7.64
N MET A 21 -3.79 11.52 -7.18
CA MET A 21 -3.16 12.02 -5.95
C MET A 21 -3.96 11.54 -4.75
N VAL A 22 -3.28 11.09 -3.71
CA VAL A 22 -3.90 10.71 -2.43
C VAL A 22 -3.12 11.33 -1.29
N LYS A 23 -3.84 11.71 -0.23
CA LYS A 23 -3.22 12.17 1.00
C LYS A 23 -2.68 10.96 1.76
N CYS A 24 -1.38 10.73 1.66
CA CYS A 24 -0.78 9.55 2.27
C CYS A 24 -0.80 9.67 3.80
N VAL A 25 -1.45 8.72 4.48
CA VAL A 25 -1.49 8.67 5.96
C VAL A 25 -0.12 8.44 6.58
N LYS A 26 0.77 7.73 5.89
CA LYS A 26 2.13 7.44 6.38
C LYS A 26 3.07 8.64 6.27
N PHE A 27 2.96 9.41 5.19
CA PHE A 27 3.85 10.55 4.92
C PHE A 27 3.23 11.91 5.23
N GLY A 28 1.91 11.98 5.48
CA GLY A 28 1.19 13.21 5.78
C GLY A 28 1.07 14.20 4.62
N LYS A 29 1.50 13.84 3.40
CA LYS A 29 1.51 14.70 2.21
C LYS A 29 0.80 14.04 1.03
N GLU A 30 0.40 14.86 0.06
CA GLU A 30 -0.16 14.37 -1.20
C GLU A 30 0.92 13.71 -2.04
N LEU A 31 0.65 12.47 -2.43
CA LEU A 31 1.54 11.62 -3.20
C LEU A 31 0.72 10.83 -4.23
N PRO A 32 1.37 10.32 -5.29
CA PRO A 32 0.72 9.42 -6.23
C PRO A 32 0.16 8.19 -5.49
N GLY A 33 -1.15 7.99 -5.58
CA GLY A 33 -1.89 6.86 -5.05
C GLY A 33 -1.73 5.59 -5.89
N LEU A 34 -2.16 4.46 -5.33
CA LEU A 34 -2.16 3.18 -6.07
C LEU A 34 -3.05 3.27 -7.32
N ASP A 35 -2.64 2.60 -8.39
CA ASP A 35 -3.41 2.50 -9.65
C ASP A 35 -4.60 1.54 -9.54
N ARG A 36 -4.48 0.53 -8.67
CA ARG A 36 -5.49 -0.50 -8.45
C ARG A 36 -5.60 -0.86 -6.97
N VAL A 37 -6.79 -1.32 -6.58
CA VAL A 37 -7.04 -1.80 -5.23
C VAL A 37 -6.27 -3.12 -5.02
N PRO A 38 -5.35 -3.22 -4.05
CA PRO A 38 -4.51 -4.40 -3.87
C PRO A 38 -5.26 -5.56 -3.18
N TRP A 39 -6.21 -5.22 -2.32
CA TRP A 39 -7.03 -6.19 -1.58
C TRP A 39 -8.52 -5.96 -1.87
N LYS A 40 -9.30 -7.04 -1.90
CA LYS A 40 -10.76 -6.94 -1.93
C LYS A 40 -11.27 -6.73 -0.50
N GLY A 41 -12.30 -5.90 -0.35
CA GLY A 41 -12.88 -5.58 0.96
C GLY A 41 -12.69 -4.11 1.35
N GLU A 42 -13.17 -3.75 2.54
CA GLU A 42 -13.15 -2.36 3.02
C GLU A 42 -11.73 -1.86 3.27
N ILE A 43 -10.85 -2.72 3.80
CA ILE A 43 -9.46 -2.36 4.07
C ILE A 43 -8.69 -2.01 2.79
N GLY A 44 -8.89 -2.79 1.72
CA GLY A 44 -8.26 -2.53 0.43
C GLY A 44 -8.71 -1.20 -0.16
N LYS A 45 -10.01 -0.87 -0.06
CA LYS A 45 -10.54 0.44 -0.46
C LYS A 45 -9.93 1.58 0.36
N ARG A 46 -9.82 1.39 1.68
CA ARG A 46 -9.23 2.38 2.59
C ARG A 46 -7.77 2.64 2.28
N VAL A 47 -6.98 1.59 2.05
CA VAL A 47 -5.60 1.66 1.59
C VAL A 47 -5.52 2.41 0.27
N TYR A 48 -6.36 2.01 -0.69
CA TYR A 48 -6.40 2.66 -1.97
C TYR A 48 -6.65 4.18 -1.80
N GLU A 49 -7.60 4.60 -0.96
CA GLU A 49 -7.92 6.03 -0.73
C GLU A 49 -6.86 6.81 0.07
N SER A 50 -6.12 6.15 0.95
CA SER A 50 -5.28 6.82 1.96
C SER A 50 -3.77 6.54 1.83
N VAL A 51 -3.35 5.63 0.95
CA VAL A 51 -1.97 5.15 0.84
C VAL A 51 -1.41 5.44 -0.55
N SER A 52 -0.18 5.97 -0.59
CA SER A 52 0.54 6.27 -1.83
C SER A 52 1.33 5.07 -2.35
N LYS A 53 1.75 5.11 -3.63
CA LYS A 53 2.64 4.10 -4.23
C LYS A 53 3.92 3.93 -3.43
N ASP A 54 4.54 5.01 -2.98
CA ASP A 54 5.74 4.96 -2.11
C ASP A 54 5.47 4.24 -0.80
N ALA A 55 4.38 4.59 -0.13
CA ALA A 55 4.02 3.98 1.15
C ALA A 55 3.65 2.49 0.96
N TRP A 56 3.05 2.15 -0.17
CA TRP A 56 2.75 0.78 -0.56
C TRP A 56 4.02 -0.04 -0.80
N LYS A 57 5.04 0.51 -1.48
CA LYS A 57 6.33 -0.17 -1.67
C LYS A 57 6.96 -0.56 -0.33
N LEU A 58 6.96 0.36 0.65
CA LEU A 58 7.43 0.08 2.01
C LEU A 58 6.64 -1.07 2.67
N TRP A 59 5.33 -1.11 2.47
CA TRP A 59 4.50 -2.20 2.95
C TRP A 59 4.78 -3.54 2.26
N ILE A 60 5.07 -3.56 0.96
CA ILE A 60 5.45 -4.79 0.26
C ILE A 60 6.72 -5.39 0.87
N GLU A 61 7.72 -4.56 1.18
CA GLU A 61 8.95 -5.01 1.83
C GLU A 61 8.68 -5.52 3.26
N HIS A 62 7.85 -4.79 4.02
CA HIS A 62 7.46 -5.16 5.37
C HIS A 62 6.63 -6.46 5.41
N SER A 63 5.67 -6.62 4.50
CA SER A 63 4.82 -7.81 4.40
C SER A 63 5.62 -9.06 4.03
N LYS A 64 6.67 -8.94 3.20
CA LYS A 64 7.61 -10.05 2.96
C LYS A 64 8.32 -10.50 4.24
N MET A 65 8.77 -9.54 5.07
CA MET A 65 9.38 -9.86 6.36
C MET A 65 8.36 -10.55 7.29
N ILE A 66 7.15 -10.01 7.42
CA ILE A 66 6.07 -10.63 8.21
C ILE A 66 5.78 -12.05 7.72
N MET A 67 5.65 -12.27 6.41
CA MET A 67 5.36 -13.57 5.84
C MET A 67 6.44 -14.60 6.21
N ASN A 68 7.71 -14.19 6.16
CA ASN A 68 8.82 -15.05 6.54
C ASN A 68 8.85 -15.36 8.05
N GLU A 69 8.69 -14.33 8.89
CA GLU A 69 8.77 -14.45 10.35
C GLU A 69 7.59 -15.25 10.93
N TYR A 70 6.37 -14.94 10.50
CA TYR A 70 5.16 -15.62 10.96
C TYR A 70 4.88 -16.91 10.18
N ARG A 71 5.74 -17.27 9.20
CA ARG A 71 5.57 -18.43 8.31
C ARG A 71 4.16 -18.51 7.71
N LEU A 72 3.63 -17.34 7.31
CA LEU A 72 2.26 -17.22 6.81
C LEU A 72 2.14 -17.88 5.44
N ASN A 73 1.05 -18.60 5.23
CA ASN A 73 0.75 -19.24 3.96
C ASN A 73 -0.27 -18.37 3.20
N PRO A 74 0.05 -17.84 2.01
CA PRO A 74 -0.87 -16.97 1.27
C PRO A 74 -2.19 -17.68 0.88
N LEU A 75 -2.21 -19.01 0.89
CA LEU A 75 -3.40 -19.82 0.62
C LEU A 75 -4.33 -19.94 1.84
N ASP A 76 -3.84 -19.64 3.05
CA ASP A 76 -4.62 -19.79 4.28
C ASP A 76 -5.40 -18.50 4.59
N PRO A 77 -6.71 -18.59 4.87
CA PRO A 77 -7.53 -17.42 5.18
C PRO A 77 -7.15 -16.74 6.51
N ASN A 78 -6.57 -17.45 7.49
CA ASN A 78 -6.08 -16.82 8.71
C ASN A 78 -4.84 -15.98 8.44
N SER A 79 -3.96 -16.45 7.54
CA SER A 79 -2.79 -15.69 7.10
C SER A 79 -3.18 -14.40 6.40
N GLN A 80 -4.25 -14.42 5.59
CA GLN A 80 -4.81 -13.21 4.98
C GLN A 80 -5.31 -12.23 6.04
N LYS A 81 -6.06 -12.71 7.05
CA LYS A 81 -6.51 -11.86 8.16
C LYS A 81 -5.34 -11.23 8.92
N ILE A 82 -4.31 -12.00 9.25
CA ILE A 82 -3.12 -11.48 9.93
C ILE A 82 -2.45 -10.40 9.07
N MET A 83 -2.33 -10.62 7.76
CA MET A 83 -1.78 -9.61 6.85
C MET A 83 -2.64 -8.34 6.81
N GLU A 84 -3.97 -8.47 6.80
CA GLU A 84 -4.89 -7.33 6.86
C GLU A 84 -4.77 -6.57 8.18
N GLU A 85 -4.65 -7.26 9.31
CA GLU A 85 -4.44 -6.64 10.63
C GLU A 85 -3.08 -5.94 10.72
N GLN A 86 -2.01 -6.57 10.24
CA GLN A 86 -0.68 -5.94 10.20
C GLN A 86 -0.67 -4.73 9.26
N LEU A 87 -1.39 -4.80 8.14
CA LEU A 87 -1.54 -3.70 7.21
C LEU A 87 -2.26 -2.53 7.87
N GLU A 88 -3.37 -2.83 8.57
CA GLU A 88 -4.13 -1.82 9.28
C GLU A 88 -3.27 -1.18 10.37
N GLN A 89 -2.52 -1.97 11.12
CA GLN A 89 -1.60 -1.45 12.14
C GLN A 89 -0.47 -0.61 11.54
N PHE A 90 0.08 -0.99 10.38
CA PHE A 90 1.19 -0.29 9.74
C PHE A 90 0.80 1.08 9.18
N PHE A 91 -0.43 1.20 8.64
CA PHE A 91 -0.93 2.41 7.99
C PHE A 91 -1.98 3.21 8.77
N PHE A 92 -2.67 2.59 9.73
CA PHE A 92 -3.76 3.20 10.51
C PHE A 92 -3.62 2.95 12.01
N GLY A 93 -2.66 2.13 12.45
CA GLY A 93 -2.40 1.85 13.85
C GLY A 93 -1.77 3.03 14.60
N PRO A 94 -1.34 2.83 15.86
CA PRO A 94 -0.85 3.89 16.73
C PRO A 94 0.37 4.65 16.18
N GLY A 95 1.11 4.06 15.23
CA GLY A 95 2.21 4.71 14.51
C GLY A 95 1.81 5.47 13.23
N ALA A 96 0.51 5.60 12.94
CA ALA A 96 -0.01 6.22 11.73
C ALA A 96 -1.01 7.36 11.97
N LYS A 97 -1.20 7.77 13.23
CA LYS A 97 -2.05 8.91 13.57
C LYS A 97 -1.44 10.22 13.04
N LEU A 98 -2.14 10.87 12.10
CA LEU A 98 -2.31 12.32 12.13
C LEU A 98 -3.49 12.66 13.08
N PRO A 99 -3.46 13.82 13.75
CA PRO A 99 -4.28 14.16 14.92
C PRO A 99 -5.81 14.16 14.67
N GLU A 100 -6.58 14.10 15.77
CA GLU A 100 -8.05 13.93 15.90
C GLU A 100 -8.95 15.03 15.26
N GLY A 101 -8.53 15.65 14.16
CA GLY A 101 -9.27 16.69 13.44
C GLY A 101 -9.49 16.43 11.95
N TYR A 102 -9.15 15.25 11.42
CA TYR A 102 -9.33 14.98 9.99
C TYR A 102 -10.78 14.64 9.64
N VAL A 103 -11.54 15.67 9.23
CA VAL A 103 -12.85 15.53 8.60
C VAL A 103 -12.64 15.22 7.12
N PRO A 104 -13.01 14.02 6.62
CA PRO A 104 -12.98 13.77 5.18
C PRO A 104 -14.00 14.72 4.51
N PRO A 105 -13.63 15.47 3.46
CA PRO A 105 -14.61 16.25 2.73
C PRO A 105 -15.66 15.29 2.17
N LYS A 106 -16.91 15.45 2.62
CA LYS A 106 -18.06 14.71 2.09
C LYS A 106 -18.12 14.96 0.59
N ALA A 107 -17.73 13.98 -0.21
CA ALA A 107 -18.07 13.96 -1.62
C ALA A 107 -19.57 13.62 -1.74
N LYS A 108 -20.38 14.58 -2.19
CA LYS A 108 -21.37 14.43 -3.28
C LYS A 108 -22.39 15.59 -3.31
N GLY A 109 -22.60 16.13 -4.52
CA GLY A 109 -23.85 16.71 -4.99
C GLY A 109 -23.85 18.21 -5.12
#